data_AF-A0AAV3JGW4-F1
#
_entry.id   AF-A0AAV3JGW4-F1
#
_cell.length_a   1.000
_cell.length_b   1.000
_cell.length_c   1.000
_cell.angle_alpha   90.00
_cell.angle_beta   90.00
_cell.angle_gamma   90.00
#
_symmetry.space_group_name_H-M   'P 1'
#
loop_
_entity.id
_entity.type
_entity.pdbx_description
1 polymer ?
#
loop_
_entity_poly.entity_id
_entity_poly.type
_entity_poly.pdbx_seq_one_letter_code
_entity_poly.pdbx_strand_id
1 'polypeptide(L)'
;MNPSTVRLNFKLNLIRHLRDGKRMTLEELASITGINNRKDLKEQLGELFFLGATPHIADLIQVDYDSETDTFGLILPFRFDSSLRLSIREWLTLRKILEEITETSSDPQTNSTARKILQKIVSIVPVAGQEALSSYKADIQEAIRNEKSIDLEYQSRTGEKPTRRKVDPWFLFHSLEDYLLGYCHERNAPRNFRLDNILFLKVGSDPISQPAGRKKSEYIREFEEFRKNRENSSGIAEIWHTKEVFYNLNRKLGLERTDETKKLNHVVYHLSKAKIREENWFLETLLPFGKNVVLKSPTHLVKRILGEIELILR
;
A
#
# COMPACT_ATOMS: atom_id res chain seq x y z
N MET A 1 -16.75 -27.74 3.00
CA MET A 1 -16.25 -26.53 2.33
C MET A 1 -14.75 -26.66 2.11
N ASN A 2 -14.21 -26.14 1.01
CA ASN A 2 -12.76 -26.07 0.79
C ASN A 2 -12.10 -25.24 1.93
N PRO A 3 -10.99 -25.69 2.54
CA PRO A 3 -10.25 -24.95 3.57
C PRO A 3 -10.00 -23.47 3.24
N SER A 4 -9.72 -23.16 1.98
CA SER A 4 -9.49 -21.78 1.51
C SER A 4 -10.76 -20.92 1.58
N THR A 5 -11.93 -21.49 1.28
CA THR A 5 -13.23 -20.81 1.36
C THR A 5 -13.63 -20.56 2.81
N VAL A 6 -13.34 -21.50 3.72
CA VAL A 6 -13.59 -21.34 5.16
C VAL A 6 -12.75 -20.19 5.72
N ARG A 7 -11.45 -20.14 5.39
CA ARG A 7 -10.55 -19.05 5.78
C ARG A 7 -11.01 -17.70 5.23
N LEU A 8 -11.44 -17.63 3.97
CA LEU A 8 -11.94 -16.39 3.37
C LEU A 8 -13.22 -15.88 4.06
N ASN A 9 -14.20 -16.76 4.26
CA ASN A 9 -15.46 -16.42 4.94
C ASN A 9 -15.22 -15.97 6.39
N PHE A 10 -14.30 -16.64 7.08
CA PHE A 10 -13.86 -16.24 8.41
C PHE A 10 -13.31 -14.81 8.42
N LYS A 11 -12.39 -14.49 7.50
CA LYS A 11 -11.79 -13.16 7.37
C LYS A 11 -12.84 -12.09 7.05
N LEU A 12 -13.75 -12.35 6.11
CA LEU A 12 -14.84 -11.42 5.76
C LEU A 12 -15.80 -11.18 6.93
N ASN A 13 -16.12 -12.21 7.71
CA ASN A 13 -16.95 -12.08 8.91
C ASN A 13 -16.24 -11.27 10.00
N LEU A 14 -14.96 -11.52 10.28
CA LEU A 14 -14.18 -10.69 11.19
C LEU A 14 -14.22 -9.22 10.79
N ILE A 15 -13.97 -8.93 9.51
CA ILE A 15 -14.00 -7.57 8.97
C ILE A 15 -15.35 -6.91 9.19
N ARG A 16 -16.44 -7.63 8.94
CA ARG A 16 -17.80 -7.14 9.13
C ARG A 16 -18.09 -6.80 10.60
N HIS A 17 -17.65 -7.64 11.53
CA HIS A 17 -18.00 -7.53 12.94
C HIS A 17 -17.12 -6.55 13.71
N LEU A 18 -15.86 -6.41 13.31
CA LEU A 18 -14.89 -5.48 13.90
C LEU A 18 -14.84 -4.12 13.16
N ARG A 19 -15.67 -3.91 12.13
CA ARG A 19 -15.80 -2.61 11.44
C ARG A 19 -16.33 -1.54 12.40
N ASP A 20 -16.10 -0.27 12.04
CA ASP A 20 -16.69 0.90 12.68
C ASP A 20 -16.22 1.11 14.14
N GLY A 21 -14.98 0.70 14.44
CA GLY A 21 -14.35 0.87 15.75
C GLY A 21 -14.84 -0.11 16.82
N LYS A 22 -15.61 -1.13 16.44
CA LYS A 22 -16.05 -2.18 17.35
C LYS A 22 -14.88 -3.05 17.78
N ARG A 23 -14.86 -3.39 19.07
CA ARG A 23 -13.88 -4.29 19.66
C ARG A 23 -14.60 -5.50 20.26
N MET A 24 -14.01 -6.68 20.16
CA MET A 24 -14.61 -7.93 20.63
C MET A 24 -13.58 -8.81 21.30
N THR A 25 -13.96 -9.54 22.34
CA THR A 25 -13.08 -10.52 22.99
C THR A 25 -12.84 -11.75 22.11
N LEU A 26 -11.87 -12.59 22.47
CA LEU A 26 -11.67 -13.88 21.80
C LEU A 26 -12.91 -14.79 21.91
N GLU A 27 -13.62 -14.77 23.04
CA GLU A 27 -14.86 -15.55 23.20
C GLU A 27 -15.98 -15.03 22.28
N GLU A 28 -16.13 -13.71 22.17
CA GLU A 28 -17.12 -13.08 21.29
C GLU A 28 -16.81 -13.39 19.82
N LEU A 29 -15.55 -13.25 19.42
CA LEU A 29 -15.10 -13.60 18.07
C LEU A 29 -15.29 -15.09 17.78
N ALA A 30 -14.99 -15.98 18.72
CA ALA A 30 -15.20 -17.42 18.55
C ALA A 30 -16.68 -17.76 18.33
N SER A 31 -17.59 -17.14 19.10
CA SER A 31 -19.03 -17.40 18.99
C SER A 31 -19.63 -16.90 17.68
N ILE A 32 -19.13 -15.78 17.13
CA ILE A 32 -19.60 -15.18 15.89
C ILE A 32 -19.01 -15.88 14.65
N THR A 33 -17.75 -16.31 14.74
CA THR A 33 -17.02 -16.87 13.60
C THR A 33 -17.13 -18.39 13.47
N GLY A 34 -17.61 -19.06 14.52
CA GLY A 34 -17.77 -20.53 14.57
C GLY A 34 -16.45 -21.30 14.75
N ILE A 35 -15.33 -20.61 15.02
CA ILE A 35 -14.05 -21.25 15.33
C ILE A 35 -13.93 -21.46 16.84
N ASN A 36 -14.08 -22.71 17.27
CA ASN A 36 -13.99 -23.08 18.68
C ASN A 36 -12.53 -23.20 19.20
N ASN A 37 -11.54 -23.26 18.30
CA ASN A 37 -10.13 -23.40 18.67
C ASN A 37 -9.44 -22.03 18.80
N ARG A 38 -9.10 -21.64 20.03
CA ARG A 38 -8.40 -20.37 20.33
C ARG A 38 -7.06 -20.22 19.59
N LYS A 39 -6.34 -21.31 19.32
CA LYS A 39 -5.04 -21.27 18.63
C LYS A 39 -5.22 -20.92 17.15
N ASP A 40 -6.16 -21.58 16.49
CA ASP A 40 -6.49 -21.34 15.09
C ASP A 40 -7.06 -19.92 14.90
N LEU A 41 -7.91 -19.47 15.83
CA LEU A 41 -8.44 -18.11 15.82
C LEU A 41 -7.33 -17.05 15.89
N LYS A 42 -6.33 -17.25 16.76
CA LYS A 42 -5.15 -16.36 16.85
C LYS A 42 -4.28 -16.42 15.59
N GLU A 43 -4.11 -17.58 14.98
CA GLU A 43 -3.36 -17.75 13.74
C GLU A 43 -4.05 -17.05 12.57
N GLN A 44 -5.37 -17.21 12.43
CA GLN A 44 -6.17 -16.54 11.41
C GLN A 44 -6.26 -15.02 11.61
N LEU A 45 -6.38 -14.56 12.86
CA LEU A 45 -6.21 -13.14 13.19
C LEU A 45 -4.82 -12.65 12.78
N GLY A 46 -3.79 -13.46 13.06
CA GLY A 46 -2.41 -13.33 12.61
C GLY A 46 -2.28 -13.15 11.09
N GLU A 47 -2.97 -13.96 10.29
CA GLU A 47 -2.98 -13.85 8.82
C GLU A 47 -3.67 -12.57 8.33
N LEU A 48 -4.70 -12.08 9.03
CA LEU A 48 -5.39 -10.85 8.68
C LEU A 48 -4.47 -9.62 8.77
N PHE A 49 -3.43 -9.67 9.62
CA PHE A 49 -2.39 -8.64 9.70
C PHE A 49 -1.55 -8.53 8.42
N PHE A 50 -1.59 -9.50 7.51
CA PHE A 50 -0.74 -9.56 6.31
C PHE A 50 -1.50 -9.31 5.01
N LEU A 51 -2.72 -8.76 5.07
CA LEU A 51 -3.48 -8.40 3.87
C LEU A 51 -2.93 -7.11 3.23
N GLY A 52 -1.95 -7.27 2.33
CA GLY A 52 -1.42 -6.24 1.43
C GLY A 52 -0.11 -6.65 0.72
N ALA A 53 0.29 -5.93 -0.34
CA ALA A 53 1.43 -6.32 -1.19
C ALA A 53 2.80 -5.82 -0.68
N THR A 54 3.77 -6.73 -0.57
CA THR A 54 5.21 -6.44 -0.38
C THR A 54 5.79 -5.64 -1.56
N PRO A 55 6.76 -4.72 -1.37
CA PRO A 55 7.56 -4.45 -0.17
C PRO A 55 7.16 -3.15 0.57
N HIS A 56 6.08 -2.48 0.16
CA HIS A 56 5.57 -1.27 0.81
C HIS A 56 4.07 -1.44 1.04
N ILE A 57 3.74 -2.13 2.11
CA ILE A 57 2.37 -2.55 2.40
C ILE A 57 1.60 -1.34 2.92
N ALA A 58 0.72 -0.79 2.08
CA ALA A 58 -0.49 -0.15 2.57
C ALA A 58 -1.36 -1.28 3.13
N ASP A 59 -1.31 -1.50 4.45
CA ASP A 59 -2.11 -2.56 5.09
C ASP A 59 -3.57 -2.22 4.80
N LEU A 60 -4.33 -3.04 4.09
CA LEU A 60 -5.75 -2.69 3.89
C LEU A 60 -6.51 -2.84 5.22
N ILE A 61 -6.05 -3.72 6.10
CA ILE A 61 -6.70 -4.05 7.37
C ILE A 61 -5.63 -4.37 8.40
N GLN A 62 -5.67 -3.69 9.54
CA GLN A 62 -4.82 -3.95 10.71
C GLN A 62 -5.70 -4.44 11.85
N VAL A 63 -5.38 -5.59 12.43
CA VAL A 63 -6.01 -6.03 13.68
C VAL A 63 -5.32 -5.31 14.84
N ASP A 64 -6.09 -4.75 15.75
CA ASP A 64 -5.60 -4.16 17.00
C ASP A 64 -6.01 -5.05 18.17
N TYR A 65 -5.18 -5.13 19.21
CA TYR A 65 -5.47 -5.90 20.42
C TYR A 65 -5.25 -5.01 21.64
N ASP A 66 -6.26 -4.92 22.48
CA ASP A 66 -6.27 -4.17 23.73
C ASP A 66 -6.20 -5.18 24.88
N SER A 67 -5.07 -5.14 25.58
CA SER A 67 -4.80 -6.03 26.71
C SER A 67 -5.51 -5.64 28.01
N GLU A 68 -6.02 -4.41 28.13
CA GLU A 68 -6.78 -3.99 29.32
C GLU A 68 -8.20 -4.54 29.27
N THR A 69 -8.79 -4.57 28.08
CA THR A 69 -10.16 -5.08 27.87
C THR A 69 -10.21 -6.51 27.32
N ASP A 70 -9.05 -7.10 26.99
CA ASP A 70 -8.89 -8.37 26.26
C ASP A 70 -9.69 -8.41 24.94
N THR A 71 -9.74 -7.27 24.24
CA THR A 71 -10.52 -7.11 23.01
C THR A 71 -9.67 -6.88 21.77
N PHE A 72 -10.10 -7.44 20.66
CA PHE A 72 -9.56 -7.26 19.33
C PHE A 72 -10.43 -6.26 18.57
N GLY A 73 -9.81 -5.32 17.86
CA GLY A 73 -10.47 -4.39 16.96
C GLY A 73 -9.87 -4.45 15.56
N LEU A 74 -10.46 -3.74 14.60
CA LEU A 74 -9.83 -3.47 13.32
C LEU A 74 -9.55 -1.98 13.16
N ILE A 75 -8.34 -1.70 12.73
CA ILE A 75 -7.86 -0.43 12.25
C ILE A 75 -7.75 -0.56 10.73
N LEU A 76 -8.50 0.25 9.99
CA LEU A 76 -8.30 0.41 8.55
C LEU A 76 -7.41 1.63 8.39
N PRO A 77 -6.13 1.47 8.00
CA PRO A 77 -5.18 2.59 7.95
C PRO A 77 -5.41 3.49 6.74
N PHE A 78 -6.35 3.15 5.85
CA PHE A 78 -6.86 4.05 4.83
C PHE A 78 -8.18 4.69 5.27
N ARG A 79 -8.27 5.99 5.03
CA ARG A 79 -9.49 6.78 4.96
C ARG A 79 -10.41 6.15 3.90
N PHE A 80 -11.66 5.73 4.21
CA PHE A 80 -12.62 5.27 3.18
C PHE A 80 -12.95 6.38 2.17
N ASP A 81 -12.66 7.62 2.52
CA ASP A 81 -12.73 8.82 1.71
C ASP A 81 -11.45 9.10 0.91
N SER A 82 -10.38 8.34 1.14
CA SER A 82 -9.25 8.25 0.21
C SER A 82 -9.50 7.11 -0.76
N SER A 83 -9.37 7.38 -2.07
CA SER A 83 -9.58 6.38 -3.10
C SER A 83 -8.61 5.20 -2.91
N LEU A 84 -9.15 3.98 -2.84
CA LEU A 84 -8.35 2.76 -2.95
C LEU A 84 -7.56 2.83 -4.26
N ARG A 85 -6.24 3.02 -4.15
CA ARG A 85 -5.33 3.08 -5.30
C ARG A 85 -4.95 1.66 -5.68
N LEU A 86 -5.79 1.02 -6.48
CA LEU A 86 -5.50 -0.28 -7.06
C LEU A 86 -4.57 -0.11 -8.27
N SER A 87 -3.60 -1.01 -8.41
CA SER A 87 -2.83 -1.18 -9.63
C SER A 87 -3.73 -1.62 -10.80
N ILE A 88 -3.26 -1.45 -12.03
CA ILE A 88 -3.99 -1.92 -13.23
C ILE A 88 -4.32 -3.41 -13.12
N ARG A 89 -3.41 -4.24 -12.59
CA ARG A 89 -3.64 -5.67 -12.41
C ARG A 89 -4.75 -5.94 -11.42
N GLU A 90 -4.74 -5.27 -10.27
CA GLU A 90 -5.79 -5.42 -9.24
C GLU A 90 -7.15 -4.95 -9.76
N TRP A 91 -7.20 -3.87 -10.54
CA TRP A 91 -8.43 -3.43 -11.21
C TRP A 91 -8.97 -4.49 -12.17
N LEU A 92 -8.10 -5.13 -12.96
CA LEU A 92 -8.51 -6.17 -13.92
C LEU A 92 -8.96 -7.44 -13.21
N THR A 93 -8.27 -7.84 -12.13
CA THR A 93 -8.68 -8.98 -11.31
C THR A 93 -10.03 -8.73 -10.66
N LEU A 94 -10.23 -7.55 -10.07
CA LEU A 94 -11.51 -7.15 -9.47
C LEU A 94 -12.63 -7.14 -10.52
N ARG A 95 -12.36 -6.60 -11.70
CA ARG A 95 -13.30 -6.60 -12.82
C ARG A 95 -13.73 -8.01 -13.21
N LYS A 96 -12.77 -8.92 -13.43
CA LYS A 96 -13.05 -10.31 -13.82
C LYS A 96 -13.92 -11.02 -12.77
N ILE A 97 -13.60 -10.82 -11.48
CA ILE A 97 -14.39 -11.37 -10.37
C ILE A 97 -15.82 -10.80 -10.41
N LEU A 98 -15.99 -9.51 -10.65
CA LEU A 98 -17.31 -8.88 -10.71
C LEU A 98 -18.12 -9.33 -11.93
N GLU A 99 -17.49 -9.51 -13.09
CA GLU A 99 -18.11 -10.08 -14.30
C GLU A 99 -18.63 -11.50 -14.01
N GLU A 100 -17.78 -12.36 -13.43
CA GLU A 100 -18.16 -13.72 -13.03
C GLU A 100 -19.32 -13.72 -12.03
N ILE A 101 -19.30 -12.83 -11.03
CA ILE A 101 -20.41 -12.67 -10.07
C ILE A 101 -21.70 -12.27 -10.78
N THR A 102 -21.65 -11.35 -11.76
CA THR A 102 -22.86 -10.91 -12.48
C THR A 102 -23.48 -11.99 -13.36
N GLU A 103 -22.69 -12.98 -13.78
CA GLU A 103 -23.15 -14.11 -14.60
C GLU A 103 -23.62 -15.29 -13.75
N THR A 104 -22.98 -15.54 -12.60
CA THR A 104 -23.21 -16.75 -11.79
C THR A 104 -24.12 -16.54 -10.58
N SER A 105 -24.26 -15.32 -10.06
CA SER A 105 -25.05 -15.08 -8.85
C SER A 105 -26.54 -15.09 -9.15
N SER A 106 -27.29 -15.88 -8.37
CA SER A 106 -28.77 -15.92 -8.42
C SER A 106 -29.43 -14.83 -7.56
N ASP A 107 -28.67 -14.08 -6.75
CA ASP A 107 -29.19 -13.02 -5.90
C ASP A 107 -29.29 -11.67 -6.66
N PRO A 108 -30.51 -11.12 -6.85
CA PRO A 108 -30.71 -9.86 -7.56
C PRO A 108 -29.98 -8.66 -6.94
N GLN A 109 -29.84 -8.64 -5.61
CA GLN A 109 -29.22 -7.51 -4.91
C GLN A 109 -27.71 -7.49 -5.12
N THR A 110 -27.05 -8.65 -5.00
CA THR A 110 -25.64 -8.84 -5.32
C THR A 110 -25.35 -8.48 -6.78
N ASN A 111 -26.18 -8.94 -7.72
CA ASN A 111 -26.04 -8.61 -9.14
C ASN A 111 -26.15 -7.12 -9.43
N SER A 112 -27.11 -6.43 -8.82
CA SER A 112 -27.29 -4.99 -9.01
C SER A 112 -26.10 -4.19 -8.46
N THR A 113 -25.53 -4.62 -7.33
CA THR A 113 -24.38 -3.98 -6.69
C THR A 113 -23.11 -4.22 -7.53
N ALA A 114 -22.88 -5.47 -7.96
CA ALA A 114 -21.76 -5.82 -8.82
C ALA A 114 -21.78 -5.04 -10.13
N ARG A 115 -22.95 -4.90 -10.79
CA ARG A 115 -23.11 -4.07 -12.00
C ARG A 115 -22.78 -2.61 -11.78
N LYS A 116 -23.21 -2.00 -10.66
CA LYS A 116 -22.88 -0.60 -10.33
C LYS A 116 -21.38 -0.41 -10.11
N ILE A 117 -20.72 -1.36 -9.44
CA ILE A 117 -19.26 -1.32 -9.25
C ILE A 117 -18.56 -1.50 -10.60
N LEU A 118 -18.99 -2.47 -11.42
CA LEU A 118 -18.44 -2.71 -12.75
C LEU A 118 -18.53 -1.46 -13.64
N GLN A 119 -19.67 -0.76 -13.65
CA GLN A 119 -19.82 0.50 -14.39
C GLN A 119 -18.83 1.57 -13.94
N LYS A 120 -18.58 1.69 -12.63
CA LYS A 120 -17.55 2.60 -12.09
C LYS A 120 -16.13 2.18 -12.46
N ILE A 121 -15.84 0.88 -12.51
CA ILE A 121 -14.53 0.39 -12.91
C ILE A 121 -14.28 0.67 -14.40
N VAL A 122 -15.25 0.37 -15.25
CA VAL A 122 -15.15 0.61 -16.70
C VAL A 122 -14.97 2.10 -17.02
N SER A 123 -15.52 3.01 -16.21
CA SER A 123 -15.33 4.45 -16.41
C SER A 123 -13.97 4.98 -15.96
N ILE A 124 -13.26 4.26 -15.08
CA ILE A 124 -11.94 4.66 -14.53
C ILE A 124 -10.80 3.95 -15.27
N VAL A 125 -10.96 2.66 -15.53
CA VAL A 125 -10.00 1.82 -16.24
C VAL A 125 -10.66 1.39 -17.55
N PRO A 126 -10.49 2.18 -18.63
CA PRO A 126 -10.95 1.73 -19.93
C PRO A 126 -10.31 0.38 -20.25
N VAL A 127 -11.11 -0.49 -20.86
CA VAL A 127 -11.01 -1.94 -21.07
C VAL A 127 -9.63 -2.50 -21.51
N ALA A 128 -8.65 -1.65 -21.82
CA ALA A 128 -7.36 -2.03 -22.37
C ALA A 128 -6.31 -2.53 -21.35
N GLY A 129 -6.54 -2.56 -20.04
CA GLY A 129 -5.44 -2.71 -19.06
C GLY A 129 -4.50 -3.93 -19.20
N GLN A 130 -4.97 -5.11 -19.62
CA GLN A 130 -4.13 -6.32 -19.75
C GLN A 130 -3.40 -6.36 -21.10
N GLU A 131 -4.10 -5.99 -22.17
CA GLU A 131 -3.55 -5.86 -23.51
C GLU A 131 -2.59 -4.66 -23.60
N ALA A 132 -2.89 -3.56 -22.92
CA ALA A 132 -2.08 -2.36 -22.83
C ALA A 132 -0.79 -2.59 -22.04
N LEU A 133 -0.78 -3.31 -20.92
CA LEU A 133 0.47 -3.62 -20.20
C LEU A 133 1.41 -4.49 -21.05
N SER A 134 0.85 -5.49 -21.73
CA SER A 134 1.60 -6.38 -22.62
C SER A 134 2.08 -5.61 -23.86
N SER A 135 1.24 -4.74 -24.41
CA SER A 135 1.56 -3.81 -25.50
C SER A 135 2.66 -2.85 -25.08
N TYR A 136 2.56 -2.19 -23.93
CA TYR A 136 3.54 -1.23 -23.46
C TYR A 136 4.91 -1.85 -23.26
N LYS A 137 4.97 -3.10 -22.79
CA LYS A 137 6.26 -3.81 -22.72
C LYS A 137 6.85 -4.00 -24.12
N ALA A 138 6.05 -4.40 -25.09
CA ALA A 138 6.48 -4.54 -26.48
C ALA A 138 6.88 -3.19 -27.11
N ASP A 139 6.08 -2.15 -26.90
CA ASP A 139 6.29 -0.78 -27.39
C ASP A 139 7.57 -0.18 -26.81
N ILE A 140 7.81 -0.36 -25.51
CA ILE A 140 9.06 0.05 -24.85
C ILE A 140 10.24 -0.73 -25.43
N GLN A 141 10.12 -2.05 -25.59
CA GLN A 141 11.18 -2.84 -26.20
C GLN A 141 11.48 -2.42 -27.64
N GLU A 142 10.44 -2.06 -28.40
CA GLU A 142 10.59 -1.51 -29.75
C GLU A 142 11.28 -0.15 -29.72
N ALA A 143 10.86 0.75 -28.83
CA ALA A 143 11.48 2.06 -28.67
C ALA A 143 12.96 1.96 -28.27
N ILE A 144 13.31 1.03 -27.38
CA ILE A 144 14.71 0.74 -27.02
C ILE A 144 15.49 0.22 -28.24
N ARG A 145 14.93 -0.73 -29.01
CA ARG A 145 15.60 -1.30 -30.19
C ARG A 145 15.80 -0.26 -31.30
N ASN A 146 14.84 0.63 -31.49
CA ASN A 146 14.85 1.65 -32.54
C ASN A 146 15.45 2.98 -32.08
N GLU A 147 15.97 3.04 -30.85
CA GLU A 147 16.54 4.25 -30.24
C GLU A 147 15.59 5.46 -30.32
N LYS A 148 14.30 5.23 -30.05
CA LYS A 148 13.25 6.26 -30.04
C LYS A 148 12.86 6.64 -28.61
N SER A 149 12.61 7.93 -28.42
CA SER A 149 12.01 8.45 -27.19
C SER A 149 10.55 7.97 -27.06
N ILE A 150 10.03 7.97 -25.84
CA ILE A 150 8.63 7.64 -25.54
C ILE A 150 7.97 8.79 -24.79
N ASP A 151 6.69 8.99 -25.06
CA ASP A 151 5.82 9.87 -24.28
C ASP A 151 4.95 9.02 -23.38
N LEU A 152 4.99 9.29 -22.08
CA LEU A 152 4.22 8.55 -21.09
C LEU A 152 3.42 9.47 -20.17
N GLU A 153 2.19 9.07 -19.87
CA GLU A 153 1.37 9.67 -18.82
C GLU A 153 1.55 8.84 -17.55
N TYR A 154 2.26 9.41 -16.57
CA TYR A 154 2.68 8.71 -15.37
C TYR A 154 1.95 9.21 -14.13
N GLN A 155 1.33 8.27 -13.41
CA GLN A 155 0.80 8.52 -12.09
C GLN A 155 1.84 8.11 -11.03
N SER A 156 2.59 9.08 -10.50
CA SER A 156 3.50 8.80 -9.38
C SER A 156 2.74 8.48 -8.10
N ARG A 157 3.28 7.60 -7.24
CA ARG A 157 2.67 7.23 -5.95
C ARG A 157 2.36 8.43 -5.06
N THR A 158 3.28 9.39 -4.97
CA THR A 158 3.16 10.59 -4.12
C THR A 158 2.49 11.77 -4.82
N GLY A 159 2.24 11.67 -6.13
CA GLY A 159 1.59 12.72 -6.90
C GLY A 159 0.07 12.57 -6.82
N GLU A 160 -0.62 13.69 -6.68
CA GLU A 160 -2.08 13.73 -6.75
C GLU A 160 -2.59 13.67 -8.19
N LYS A 161 -1.79 14.14 -9.17
CA LYS A 161 -2.18 14.23 -10.58
C LYS A 161 -1.22 13.48 -11.50
N PRO A 162 -1.72 12.89 -12.61
CA PRO A 162 -0.86 12.32 -13.63
C PRO A 162 0.03 13.40 -14.24
N THR A 163 1.24 13.02 -14.62
CA THR A 163 2.17 13.92 -15.31
C THR A 163 2.63 13.30 -16.60
N ARG A 164 2.61 14.09 -17.68
CA ARG A 164 3.23 13.70 -18.95
C ARG A 164 4.74 13.82 -18.84
N ARG A 165 5.44 12.81 -19.34
CA ARG A 165 6.90 12.73 -19.32
C ARG A 165 7.39 12.26 -20.68
N LYS A 166 8.39 12.92 -21.22
CA LYS A 166 9.22 12.41 -22.31
C LYS A 166 10.39 11.65 -21.71
N VAL A 167 10.59 10.42 -22.15
CA VAL A 167 11.62 9.52 -21.62
C VAL A 167 12.42 8.92 -22.75
N ASP A 168 13.75 8.94 -22.61
CA ASP A 168 14.64 8.15 -23.46
C ASP A 168 14.79 6.77 -22.78
N PRO A 169 14.16 5.70 -23.32
CA PRO A 169 14.11 4.41 -22.65
C PRO A 169 15.45 3.68 -22.78
N TRP A 170 15.94 3.12 -21.68
CA TRP A 170 17.24 2.43 -21.65
C TRP A 170 17.07 0.93 -21.48
N PHE A 171 16.43 0.52 -20.39
CA PHE A 171 16.34 -0.89 -20.03
C PHE A 171 15.01 -1.19 -19.37
N LEU A 172 14.43 -2.34 -19.75
CA LEU A 172 13.40 -2.99 -18.96
C LEU A 172 14.04 -4.01 -18.01
N PHE A 173 13.59 -4.03 -16.77
CA PHE A 173 14.01 -5.05 -15.81
C PHE A 173 12.84 -5.44 -14.90
N HIS A 174 12.94 -6.67 -14.40
CA HIS A 174 12.00 -7.22 -13.45
C HIS A 174 12.69 -7.30 -12.08
N SER A 175 12.00 -6.86 -11.04
CA SER A 175 12.39 -7.07 -9.65
C SER A 175 11.24 -7.78 -8.93
N LEU A 176 10.43 -7.07 -8.13
CA LEU A 176 9.11 -7.54 -7.69
C LEU A 176 8.00 -7.22 -8.69
N GLU A 177 8.21 -6.17 -9.49
CA GLU A 177 7.32 -5.70 -10.56
C GLU A 177 8.18 -5.33 -11.78
N ASP A 178 7.53 -5.04 -12.91
CA ASP A 178 8.21 -4.57 -14.12
C ASP A 178 8.51 -3.06 -14.06
N TYR A 179 9.76 -2.69 -14.36
CA TYR A 179 10.25 -1.31 -14.37
C TYR A 179 10.89 -0.96 -15.71
N LEU A 180 10.65 0.27 -16.14
CA LEU A 180 11.40 0.97 -17.18
C LEU A 180 12.42 1.89 -16.50
N LEU A 181 13.69 1.75 -16.88
CA LEU A 181 14.73 2.71 -16.60
C LEU A 181 14.99 3.56 -17.85
N GLY A 182 15.06 4.88 -17.68
CA GLY A 182 15.35 5.81 -18.76
C GLY A 182 15.70 7.21 -18.29
N TYR A 183 16.11 8.07 -19.22
CA TYR A 183 16.34 9.48 -18.95
C TYR A 183 15.02 10.25 -19.01
N CYS A 184 14.65 10.93 -17.93
CA CYS A 184 13.45 11.78 -17.91
C CYS A 184 13.82 13.22 -18.24
N HIS A 185 13.30 13.72 -19.36
CA HIS A 185 13.59 15.08 -19.86
C HIS A 185 13.06 16.17 -18.92
N GLU A 186 11.91 15.96 -18.29
CA GLU A 186 11.34 16.94 -17.36
C GLU A 186 12.09 17.01 -16.03
N ARG A 187 12.90 15.98 -15.71
CA ARG A 187 13.71 15.92 -14.50
C ARG A 187 15.19 16.07 -14.76
N ASN A 188 15.60 16.11 -16.03
CA ASN A 188 17.00 16.13 -16.47
C ASN A 188 17.88 15.09 -15.75
N ALA A 189 17.34 13.87 -15.58
CA ALA A 189 18.01 12.83 -14.80
C ALA A 189 17.50 11.41 -15.12
N PRO A 190 18.32 10.38 -14.85
CA PRO A 190 17.87 8.98 -14.84
C PRO A 190 16.71 8.76 -13.86
N ARG A 191 15.66 8.05 -14.28
CA ARG A 191 14.50 7.69 -13.46
C ARG A 191 14.02 6.28 -13.75
N ASN A 192 13.40 5.69 -12.72
CA ASN A 192 12.75 4.38 -12.80
C ASN A 192 11.24 4.59 -12.78
N PHE A 193 10.55 4.04 -13.77
CA PHE A 193 9.10 4.10 -13.95
C PHE A 193 8.53 2.70 -13.81
N ARG A 194 7.66 2.48 -12.84
CA ARG A 194 6.90 1.21 -12.76
C ARG A 194 5.90 1.14 -13.89
N LEU A 195 5.81 0.00 -14.58
CA LEU A 195 4.91 -0.16 -15.72
C LEU A 195 3.42 -0.12 -15.30
N ASP A 196 3.09 -0.58 -14.10
CA ASP A 196 1.73 -0.57 -13.55
C ASP A 196 1.18 0.85 -13.26
N ASN A 197 2.07 1.85 -13.18
CA ASN A 197 1.73 3.26 -12.94
C ASN A 197 1.68 4.11 -14.23
N ILE A 198 1.88 3.49 -15.39
CA ILE A 198 1.77 4.14 -16.69
C ILE A 198 0.30 4.07 -17.13
N LEU A 199 -0.33 5.24 -17.23
CA LEU A 199 -1.73 5.35 -17.67
C LEU A 199 -1.86 5.32 -19.19
N PHE A 200 -0.86 5.88 -19.88
CA PHE A 200 -0.78 5.93 -21.32
C PHE A 200 0.69 5.95 -21.75
N LEU A 201 1.00 5.27 -22.86
CA LEU A 201 2.32 5.26 -23.47
C LEU A 201 2.19 5.34 -24.97
N LYS A 202 3.06 6.13 -25.59
CA LYS A 202 3.22 6.21 -27.03
C LYS A 202 4.70 6.28 -27.40
N VAL A 203 5.11 5.52 -28.40
CA VAL A 203 6.45 5.65 -28.99
C VAL A 203 6.52 6.97 -29.76
N GLY A 204 7.47 7.82 -29.39
CA GLY A 204 7.71 9.10 -30.03
C GLY A 204 8.35 8.94 -31.41
N SER A 205 8.33 10.00 -32.20
CA SER A 205 9.07 10.08 -33.47
C SER A 205 10.55 10.38 -33.27
N ASP A 206 10.90 11.03 -32.17
CA ASP A 206 12.23 11.61 -31.97
C ASP A 206 13.21 10.53 -31.50
N PRO A 207 14.46 10.54 -32.01
CA PRO A 207 15.50 9.67 -31.49
C PRO A 207 15.81 10.01 -30.04
N ILE A 208 16.37 9.04 -29.30
CA ILE A 208 16.90 9.30 -27.96
C ILE A 208 18.02 10.34 -28.05
N SER A 209 18.07 11.23 -27.07
CA SER A 209 19.10 12.26 -26.95
C SER A 209 20.14 11.91 -25.89
N GLN A 210 19.75 11.09 -24.92
CA GLN A 210 20.56 10.68 -23.78
C GLN A 210 20.60 9.15 -23.72
N PRO A 211 21.58 8.49 -24.36
CA PRO A 211 21.74 7.05 -24.27
C PRO A 211 22.24 6.64 -22.87
N ALA A 212 22.07 5.36 -22.54
CA ALA A 212 22.58 4.83 -21.27
C ALA A 212 24.11 4.86 -21.26
N GLY A 213 24.70 5.82 -20.54
CA GLY A 213 26.16 5.96 -20.44
C GLY A 213 26.88 4.88 -19.60
N ARG A 214 26.14 3.90 -19.02
CA ARG A 214 26.67 2.86 -18.12
C ARG A 214 25.95 1.54 -18.32
N LYS A 215 26.51 0.45 -17.79
CA LYS A 215 25.90 -0.88 -17.90
C LYS A 215 24.60 -0.97 -17.10
N LYS A 216 23.65 -1.77 -17.61
CA LYS A 216 22.37 -2.06 -16.94
C LYS A 216 22.53 -2.50 -15.48
N SER A 217 23.53 -3.35 -15.18
CA SER A 217 23.79 -3.86 -13.83
C SER A 217 24.11 -2.77 -12.82
N GLU A 218 24.80 -1.71 -13.24
CA GLU A 218 25.16 -0.59 -12.36
C GLU A 218 23.93 0.21 -11.96
N TYR A 219 23.05 0.50 -12.92
CA TYR A 219 21.79 1.19 -12.63
C TYR A 219 20.84 0.35 -11.78
N ILE A 220 20.76 -0.97 -12.02
CA ILE A 220 19.95 -1.86 -11.18
C ILE A 220 20.50 -1.87 -9.75
N ARG A 221 21.83 -2.00 -9.58
CA ARG A 221 22.46 -1.93 -8.25
C ARG A 221 22.16 -0.61 -7.57
N GLU A 222 22.32 0.52 -8.25
CA GLU A 222 21.98 1.84 -7.71
C GLU A 222 20.50 1.98 -7.39
N PHE A 223 19.60 1.42 -8.20
CA PHE A 223 18.18 1.42 -7.92
C PHE A 223 17.86 0.60 -6.66
N GLU A 224 18.45 -0.59 -6.53
CA GLU A 224 18.30 -1.43 -5.34
C GLU A 224 18.91 -0.77 -4.10
N GLU A 225 20.09 -0.17 -4.22
CA GLU A 225 20.75 0.60 -3.16
C GLU A 225 19.97 1.86 -2.81
N PHE A 226 19.43 2.60 -3.78
CA PHE A 226 18.56 3.75 -3.55
C PHE A 226 17.26 3.33 -2.85
N ARG A 227 16.68 2.19 -3.23
CA ARG A 227 15.51 1.61 -2.56
C ARG A 227 15.86 1.26 -1.11
N LYS A 228 16.99 0.59 -0.88
CA LYS A 228 17.51 0.24 0.45
C LYS A 228 17.97 1.46 1.27
N ASN A 229 18.45 2.52 0.63
CA ASN A 229 18.92 3.75 1.27
C ASN A 229 17.76 4.68 1.60
N ARG A 230 16.73 4.76 0.76
CA ARG A 230 15.43 5.34 1.17
C ARG A 230 14.75 4.56 2.28
N GLU A 231 15.15 3.31 2.52
CA GLU A 231 14.77 2.51 3.70
C GLU A 231 15.75 2.70 4.88
N ASN A 232 16.82 3.50 4.76
CA ASN A 232 17.86 3.65 5.79
C ASN A 232 18.26 5.10 6.11
N SER A 233 17.79 6.09 5.34
CA SER A 233 18.28 7.48 5.35
C SER A 233 17.46 8.44 6.22
N SER A 234 16.35 7.99 6.79
CA SER A 234 15.37 8.91 7.37
C SER A 234 15.58 9.22 8.87
N GLY A 235 16.71 8.81 9.45
CA GLY A 235 17.06 9.11 10.85
C GLY A 235 16.35 8.22 11.87
N ILE A 236 16.45 8.60 13.16
CA ILE A 236 15.76 7.92 14.28
C ILE A 236 14.59 8.79 14.71
N ALA A 237 13.41 8.19 14.80
CA ALA A 237 12.24 8.82 15.38
C ALA A 237 12.09 8.43 16.84
N GLU A 238 11.63 9.38 17.65
CA GLU A 238 11.16 9.11 19.00
C GLU A 238 9.63 9.11 19.00
N ILE A 239 9.05 8.03 19.51
CA ILE A 239 7.61 7.78 19.47
C ILE A 239 7.12 7.48 20.88
N TRP A 240 6.16 8.26 21.36
CA TRP A 240 5.37 7.90 22.53
C TRP A 240 4.30 6.92 22.12
N HIS A 241 4.17 5.81 22.83
CA HIS A 241 3.14 4.82 22.54
C HIS A 241 2.59 4.23 23.83
N THR A 242 1.34 3.81 23.84
CA THR A 242 0.79 3.06 24.97
C THR A 242 1.33 1.63 25.00
N LYS A 243 1.09 0.88 26.07
CA LYS A 243 1.64 -0.49 26.21
C LYS A 243 0.99 -1.46 25.22
N GLU A 244 -0.28 -1.25 24.90
CA GLU A 244 -1.12 -2.12 24.07
C GLU A 244 -0.60 -2.18 22.63
N VAL A 245 -0.20 -1.02 22.08
CA VAL A 245 0.25 -0.92 20.69
C VAL A 245 1.71 -1.32 20.49
N PHE A 246 2.49 -1.49 21.58
CA PHE A 246 3.94 -1.74 21.49
C PHE A 246 4.28 -2.97 20.64
N TYR A 247 3.58 -4.08 20.84
CA TYR A 247 3.89 -5.32 20.12
C TYR A 247 3.76 -5.12 18.60
N ASN A 248 2.67 -4.49 18.17
CA ASN A 248 2.40 -4.21 16.76
C ASN A 248 3.39 -3.19 16.19
N LEU A 249 3.65 -2.11 16.93
CA LEU A 249 4.56 -1.06 16.52
C LEU A 249 6.01 -1.56 16.45
N ASN A 250 6.44 -2.40 17.39
CA ASN A 250 7.75 -3.04 17.42
C ASN A 250 7.97 -4.00 16.24
N ARG A 251 6.98 -4.82 15.88
CA ARG A 251 7.12 -5.70 14.70
C ARG A 251 7.27 -4.93 13.39
N LYS A 252 6.60 -3.78 13.25
CA LYS A 252 6.68 -2.96 12.03
C LYS A 252 7.96 -2.11 11.99
N LEU A 253 8.30 -1.45 13.09
CA LEU A 253 9.35 -0.43 13.13
C LEU A 253 10.68 -0.89 13.73
N GLY A 254 10.71 -2.02 14.44
CA GLY A 254 11.87 -2.44 15.23
C GLY A 254 12.16 -1.43 16.34
N LEU A 255 11.30 -1.39 17.35
CA LEU A 255 11.38 -0.41 18.44
C LEU A 255 12.47 -0.76 19.45
N GLU A 256 13.28 0.24 19.77
CA GLU A 256 14.18 0.25 20.91
C GLU A 256 13.49 0.97 22.07
N ARG A 257 13.12 0.22 23.11
CA ARG A 257 12.49 0.81 24.30
C ARG A 257 13.48 1.67 25.08
N THR A 258 12.99 2.78 25.60
CA THR A 258 13.69 3.59 26.58
C THR A 258 13.02 3.44 27.95
N ASP A 259 13.67 3.90 29.01
CA ASP A 259 13.11 3.91 30.36
C ASP A 259 12.15 5.09 30.61
N GLU A 260 11.98 5.99 29.63
CA GLU A 260 11.12 7.16 29.74
C GLU A 260 9.64 6.78 29.61
N THR A 261 8.84 7.25 30.58
CA THR A 261 7.38 7.16 30.55
C THR A 261 6.75 8.51 30.85
N LYS A 262 5.55 8.74 30.31
CA LYS A 262 4.77 9.95 30.54
C LYS A 262 3.31 9.59 30.78
N LYS A 263 2.69 10.21 31.80
CA LYS A 263 1.26 10.07 32.05
C LYS A 263 0.51 11.28 31.50
N LEU A 264 -0.50 11.04 30.68
CA LEU A 264 -1.36 12.08 30.11
C LEU A 264 -2.82 11.59 30.15
N ASN A 265 -3.74 12.38 30.73
CA ASN A 265 -5.17 12.05 30.80
C ASN A 265 -5.46 10.62 31.30
N HIS A 266 -4.80 10.21 32.39
CA HIS A 266 -4.85 8.85 32.96
C HIS A 266 -4.26 7.71 32.11
N VAL A 267 -3.74 8.00 30.90
CA VAL A 267 -3.07 7.04 30.03
C VAL A 267 -1.55 7.13 30.22
N VAL A 268 -0.87 5.98 30.28
CA VAL A 268 0.59 5.89 30.38
C VAL A 268 1.18 5.64 29.00
N TYR A 269 2.10 6.53 28.60
CA TYR A 269 2.86 6.43 27.37
C TYR A 269 4.31 6.03 27.70
N HIS A 270 4.87 5.17 26.87
CA HIS A 270 6.26 4.75 26.88
C HIS A 270 6.97 5.33 25.66
N LEU A 271 8.21 5.79 25.84
CA LEU A 271 9.02 6.29 24.73
C LEU A 271 9.82 5.14 24.13
N SER A 272 9.71 4.99 22.81
CA SER A 272 10.57 4.10 22.03
C SER A 272 11.22 4.84 20.88
N LYS A 273 12.40 4.38 20.47
CA LYS A 273 13.11 4.83 19.28
C LYS A 273 12.84 3.88 18.13
N ALA A 274 12.61 4.42 16.95
CA ALA A 274 12.39 3.67 15.73
C ALA A 274 13.34 4.19 14.64
N LYS A 275 14.00 3.28 13.93
CA LYS A 275 14.71 3.68 12.71
C LYS A 275 13.68 4.04 11.65
N ILE A 276 13.69 5.28 11.19
CA ILE A 276 12.81 5.69 10.10
C ILE A 276 13.42 5.11 8.83
N ARG A 277 12.70 4.17 8.23
CA ARG A 277 13.09 3.61 6.95
C ARG A 277 12.83 4.63 5.87
N GLU A 278 11.57 4.82 5.52
CA GLU A 278 11.07 5.82 4.58
C GLU A 278 10.01 6.69 5.28
N GLU A 279 10.08 8.01 5.10
CA GLU A 279 9.24 8.95 5.86
C GLU A 279 7.74 8.78 5.63
N ASN A 280 7.29 8.59 4.38
CA ASN A 280 5.85 8.49 4.09
C ASN A 280 5.28 7.19 4.66
N TRP A 281 5.96 6.06 4.44
CA TRP A 281 5.62 4.78 5.01
C TRP A 281 5.63 4.83 6.53
N PHE A 282 6.62 5.51 7.12
CA PHE A 282 6.70 5.69 8.56
C PHE A 282 5.48 6.47 9.08
N LEU A 283 5.11 7.57 8.43
CA LEU A 283 3.91 8.34 8.77
C LEU A 283 2.62 7.50 8.59
N GLU A 284 2.45 6.85 7.44
CA GLU A 284 1.34 5.94 7.13
C GLU A 284 1.25 4.79 8.14
N THR A 285 2.38 4.37 8.71
CA THR A 285 2.41 3.35 9.76
C THR A 285 1.96 3.89 11.12
N LEU A 286 2.21 5.17 11.43
CA LEU A 286 1.86 5.77 12.74
C LEU A 286 0.42 6.27 12.82
N LEU A 287 -0.08 6.93 11.77
CA LEU A 287 -1.44 7.49 11.70
C LEU A 287 -2.56 6.55 12.16
N PRO A 288 -2.55 5.25 11.80
CA PRO A 288 -3.64 4.34 12.12
C PRO A 288 -3.76 4.04 13.62
N PHE A 289 -2.67 4.19 14.37
CA PHE A 289 -2.69 4.02 15.83
C PHE A 289 -3.34 5.20 16.56
N GLY A 290 -3.64 6.30 15.85
CA GLY A 290 -4.37 7.45 16.36
C GLY A 290 -3.79 7.98 17.68
N LYS A 291 -4.65 8.21 18.67
CA LYS A 291 -4.25 8.76 19.99
C LYS A 291 -3.29 7.88 20.80
N ASN A 292 -3.16 6.59 20.45
CA ASN A 292 -2.33 5.66 21.20
C ASN A 292 -0.83 5.79 20.84
N VAL A 293 -0.52 6.54 19.77
CA VAL A 293 0.83 6.78 19.29
C VAL A 293 1.01 8.26 18.98
N VAL A 294 2.05 8.87 19.55
CA VAL A 294 2.37 10.28 19.35
C VAL A 294 3.82 10.40 18.91
N LEU A 295 4.04 10.94 17.72
CA LEU A 295 5.39 11.21 17.22
C LEU A 295 5.98 12.41 17.99
N LYS A 296 7.13 12.20 18.66
CA LYS A 296 7.87 13.24 19.38
C LYS A 296 8.90 13.91 18.48
N SER A 297 9.63 13.11 17.69
CA SER A 297 10.67 13.59 16.77
C SER A 297 10.78 12.63 15.58
N PRO A 298 11.24 13.09 14.39
CA PRO A 298 11.74 14.43 14.07
C PRO A 298 10.65 15.49 13.79
N THR A 299 10.95 16.77 14.06
CA THR A 299 9.98 17.87 14.08
C THR A 299 9.29 18.13 12.73
N HIS A 300 9.96 17.88 11.60
CA HIS A 300 9.35 18.05 10.29
C HIS A 300 8.24 17.03 10.04
N LEU A 301 8.41 15.79 10.50
CA LEU A 301 7.37 14.75 10.43
C LEU A 301 6.21 15.03 11.37
N VAL A 302 6.49 15.56 12.57
CA VAL A 302 5.44 15.99 13.50
C VAL A 302 4.54 17.05 12.86
N LYS A 303 5.12 18.06 12.21
CA LYS A 303 4.36 19.10 11.48
C LYS A 303 3.51 18.51 10.35
N ARG A 304 4.03 17.51 9.63
CA ARG A 304 3.28 16.82 8.56
C ARG A 304 2.07 16.06 9.09
N ILE A 305 2.24 15.26 10.16
CA ILE A 305 1.12 14.54 10.80
C ILE A 305 0.04 15.51 11.26
N LEU A 306 0.42 16.62 11.92
CA LEU A 306 -0.54 17.61 12.39
C LEU A 306 -1.33 18.24 11.24
N GLY A 307 -0.67 18.59 10.14
CA GLY A 307 -1.33 19.10 8.94
C GLY A 307 -2.31 18.09 8.33
N GLU A 308 -1.94 16.81 8.30
CA GLU A 308 -2.83 15.74 7.81
C GLU A 308 -4.04 15.54 8.74
N ILE A 309 -3.86 15.60 10.06
CA ILE A 309 -4.95 15.52 11.05
C ILE A 309 -5.89 16.73 10.92
N GLU A 310 -5.37 17.94 10.74
CA GLU A 310 -6.21 19.14 10.54
C GLU A 310 -7.04 19.08 9.25
N LEU A 311 -6.49 18.49 8.18
CA LEU A 311 -7.21 18.20 6.93
C LEU A 311 -8.26 17.08 7.08
N ILE A 312 -8.15 16.26 8.12
CA ILE A 312 -9.15 15.22 8.45
C ILE A 312 -10.31 15.80 9.26
N LEU A 313 -10.06 16.84 10.08
CA LEU A 313 -11.05 17.45 10.96
C LEU A 313 -11.88 18.57 10.29
N ARG A 314 -11.53 18.96 9.06
CA ARG A 314 -12.30 19.88 8.21
C ARG A 314 -13.18 19.11 7.23
#